data_AF-A0A1Q5GMQ9-F1
#
_entry.id   AF-A0A1Q5GMQ9-F1
#
_cell.length_a   1.000
_cell.length_b   1.000
_cell.length_c   1.000
_cell.angle_alpha   90.00
_cell.angle_beta   90.00
_cell.angle_gamma   90.00
#
_symmetry.space_group_name_H-M   'P 1'
#
loop_
_entity.id
_entity.type
_entity.pdbx_description
1 polymer ?
#
loop_
_entity_poly.entity_id
_entity_poly.type
_entity_poly.pdbx_seq_one_letter_code
_entity_poly.pdbx_strand_id
1 'polypeptide(L)'
;MTVFILVAGAFTGPYVWRDTAARLTAEGAEVRTVALTGLGGGPGGPAGTVDLETHIADVLAVVDSVAAGPGREIVLVGHDYGIHPVYGAADRRAGAIARIVHLDAGMVQDGVPALAAVPDRRLREEAAELAGVSGGGGTGGALPPPTREAWSRWGSTAGLTEAALEGLTALAAPQPLGTLLQPLRLTGAVAAVPVTGVLCTGNGPGVEMLQIMVDVGDPALRALADAEVPFLELSTGHWPMLSRPAELAEALAEAASGGGRRLTPPGAAHRPAHLRPFLLDVPERPRERTGNTDLYLPDGPGPHPAVVFVHGGPVPAGARPTPRDWPTLTGYARLVAGQGAVGVTLDHRLHAVTDYEQAAADVARAVERVRADPRVDADRVALWFFSGGGPIMADWLARPPRWLRCAAANYPILAPLPSWGAAGSRFHPVRALSGAGELPLVLVRAGREVAEIAATVDAFVAEAARCAADVEIVDVPEGRHGFETLDPTDAAREAVRRAVGAVLARLRG
;
A
#
# COMPACT_ATOMS: atom_id res chain seq x y z
N MET A 1 27.52 8.64 22.59
CA MET A 1 27.83 7.52 21.67
C MET A 1 26.53 6.77 21.42
N THR A 2 26.17 6.54 20.17
CA THR A 2 24.94 5.83 19.80
C THR A 2 25.14 4.33 19.92
N VAL A 3 24.16 3.63 20.52
CA VAL A 3 24.11 2.18 20.63
C VAL A 3 22.91 1.68 19.83
N PHE A 4 23.16 0.98 18.73
CA PHE A 4 22.10 0.35 17.94
C PHE A 4 21.81 -1.06 18.45
N ILE A 5 20.57 -1.34 18.80
CA ILE A 5 20.07 -2.68 19.10
C ILE A 5 19.18 -3.10 17.94
N LEU A 6 19.66 -4.07 17.16
CA LEU A 6 19.05 -4.53 15.92
C LEU A 6 18.26 -5.82 16.15
N VAL A 7 16.96 -5.80 15.85
CA VAL A 7 16.04 -6.93 16.05
C VAL A 7 15.48 -7.35 14.70
N ALA A 8 15.73 -8.62 14.33
CA ALA A 8 15.33 -9.18 13.04
C ALA A 8 13.84 -9.58 13.00
N GLY A 9 13.30 -9.69 11.78
CA GLY A 9 11.93 -10.12 11.51
C GLY A 9 11.67 -11.61 11.68
N ALA A 10 10.48 -12.05 11.30
CA ALA A 10 10.05 -13.44 11.45
C ALA A 10 10.98 -14.40 10.68
N PHE A 11 11.18 -15.61 11.21
CA PHE A 11 12.05 -16.66 10.65
C PHE A 11 13.54 -16.32 10.53
N THR A 12 13.95 -15.09 10.87
CA THR A 12 15.32 -14.60 10.71
C THR A 12 15.98 -14.29 12.05
N GLY A 13 17.30 -14.16 12.06
CA GLY A 13 18.08 -13.93 13.27
C GLY A 13 19.25 -12.97 13.04
N PRO A 14 20.20 -12.87 14.00
CA PRO A 14 21.30 -11.91 13.95
C PRO A 14 22.14 -11.90 12.67
N TYR A 15 22.17 -13.03 11.94
CA TYR A 15 22.97 -13.19 10.73
C TYR A 15 22.62 -12.18 9.63
N VAL A 16 21.34 -11.75 9.52
CA VAL A 16 20.92 -10.79 8.49
C VAL A 16 21.60 -9.43 8.67
N TRP A 17 21.95 -9.08 9.90
CA TRP A 17 22.50 -7.78 10.25
C TRP A 17 24.01 -7.67 10.10
N ARG A 18 24.72 -8.77 9.81
CA ARG A 18 26.19 -8.82 9.86
C ARG A 18 26.86 -7.65 9.13
N ASP A 19 26.44 -7.42 7.87
CA ASP A 19 27.09 -6.44 7.01
C ASP A 19 26.69 -5.00 7.37
N THR A 20 25.44 -4.79 7.84
CA THR A 20 24.96 -3.48 8.33
C THR A 20 25.62 -3.11 9.66
N ALA A 21 25.74 -4.08 10.58
CA ALA A 21 26.39 -3.90 11.88
C ALA A 21 27.88 -3.55 11.74
N ALA A 22 28.58 -4.21 10.81
CA ALA A 22 29.98 -3.90 10.52
C ALA A 22 30.17 -2.45 10.07
N ARG A 23 29.24 -1.91 9.27
CA ARG A 23 29.28 -0.53 8.75
C ARG A 23 28.99 0.50 9.82
N LEU A 24 27.91 0.32 10.59
CA LEU A 24 27.61 1.19 11.74
C LEU A 24 28.76 1.20 12.76
N THR A 25 29.42 0.05 12.98
CA THR A 25 30.60 -0.03 13.85
C THR A 25 31.79 0.75 13.27
N ALA A 26 32.01 0.68 11.95
CA ALA A 26 33.06 1.44 11.28
C ALA A 26 32.83 2.96 11.37
N GLU A 27 31.57 3.40 11.51
CA GLU A 27 31.18 4.80 11.75
C GLU A 27 31.24 5.21 13.24
N GLY A 28 31.66 4.30 14.13
CA GLY A 28 31.89 4.58 15.55
C GLY A 28 30.69 4.33 16.46
N ALA A 29 29.61 3.74 15.97
CA ALA A 29 28.50 3.30 16.81
C ALA A 29 28.81 1.96 17.50
N GLU A 30 28.22 1.73 18.68
CA GLU A 30 28.18 0.39 19.27
C GLU A 30 26.96 -0.35 18.71
N VAL A 31 27.14 -1.59 18.25
CA VAL A 31 26.03 -2.38 17.67
C VAL A 31 25.84 -3.68 18.44
N ARG A 32 24.57 -3.98 18.75
CA ARG A 32 24.12 -5.25 19.35
C ARG A 32 23.03 -5.85 18.47
N THR A 33 23.19 -7.10 18.06
CA THR A 33 22.16 -7.85 17.35
C THR A 33 21.48 -8.80 18.33
N VAL A 34 20.15 -8.78 18.38
CA VAL A 34 19.40 -9.59 19.35
C VAL A 34 19.18 -10.99 18.78
N ALA A 35 19.64 -12.01 19.51
CA ALA A 35 19.35 -13.41 19.20
C ALA A 35 18.04 -13.82 19.89
N LEU A 36 16.91 -13.55 19.23
CA LEU A 36 15.60 -13.93 19.76
C LEU A 36 15.50 -15.44 19.97
N THR A 37 14.98 -15.84 21.12
CA THR A 37 14.82 -17.24 21.52
C THR A 37 13.99 -17.99 20.48
N GLY A 38 14.53 -19.10 19.97
CA GLY A 38 13.90 -19.89 18.90
C GLY A 38 14.17 -19.42 17.46
N LEU A 39 14.75 -18.23 17.25
CA LEU A 39 15.08 -17.67 15.93
C LEU A 39 16.57 -17.40 15.69
N GLY A 40 17.42 -17.66 16.69
CA GLY A 40 18.85 -17.35 16.63
C GLY A 40 19.81 -18.49 17.05
N GLY A 41 19.31 -19.71 17.30
CA GLY A 41 20.11 -20.84 17.77
C GLY A 41 19.94 -22.08 16.90
N GLY A 42 21.03 -22.83 16.68
CA GLY A 42 21.02 -24.12 15.98
C GLY A 42 20.05 -25.14 16.59
N PRO A 43 19.90 -26.33 15.95
CA PRO A 43 18.86 -27.30 16.30
C PRO A 43 18.97 -27.75 17.77
N GLY A 44 18.11 -27.21 18.63
CA GLY A 44 18.12 -27.49 20.08
C GLY A 44 17.48 -26.40 20.95
N GLY A 45 16.44 -25.70 20.45
CA GLY A 45 15.75 -24.65 21.21
C GLY A 45 15.09 -25.14 22.52
N PRO A 46 14.79 -24.23 23.46
CA PRO A 46 14.35 -24.59 24.81
C PRO A 46 13.03 -25.37 24.83
N ALA A 47 12.89 -26.26 25.82
CA ALA A 47 11.74 -27.16 26.01
C ALA A 47 10.42 -26.48 26.47
N GLY A 48 10.31 -25.15 26.34
CA GLY A 48 9.17 -24.35 26.78
C GLY A 48 8.42 -23.70 25.61
N THR A 49 7.18 -23.25 25.84
CA THR A 49 6.40 -22.47 24.87
C THR A 49 7.04 -21.08 24.70
N VAL A 50 7.63 -20.81 23.52
CA VAL A 50 8.18 -19.50 23.18
C VAL A 50 7.06 -18.58 22.70
N ASP A 51 6.97 -17.40 23.31
CA ASP A 51 5.92 -16.42 23.07
C ASP A 51 6.48 -14.99 22.93
N LEU A 52 5.60 -13.99 22.80
CA LEU A 52 6.03 -12.60 22.59
C LEU A 52 6.75 -12.03 23.82
N GLU A 53 6.35 -12.40 25.04
CA GLU A 53 7.02 -11.95 26.28
C GLU A 53 8.43 -12.54 26.41
N THR A 54 8.64 -13.76 25.92
CA THR A 54 9.99 -14.35 25.79
C THR A 54 10.88 -13.48 24.91
N HIS A 55 10.38 -13.06 23.74
CA HIS A 55 11.14 -12.20 22.82
C HIS A 55 11.35 -10.77 23.37
N ILE A 56 10.38 -10.22 24.13
CA ILE A 56 10.56 -8.94 24.84
C ILE A 56 11.67 -9.06 25.88
N ALA A 57 11.74 -10.16 26.62
CA ALA A 57 12.80 -10.40 27.61
C ALA A 57 14.18 -10.46 26.96
N ASP A 58 14.31 -11.07 25.77
CA ASP A 58 15.58 -11.11 25.02
C ASP A 58 16.06 -9.70 24.66
N VAL A 59 15.17 -8.82 24.19
CA VAL A 59 15.50 -7.43 23.87
C VAL A 59 15.87 -6.64 25.14
N LEU A 60 15.11 -6.82 26.22
CA LEU A 60 15.39 -6.18 27.51
C LEU A 60 16.76 -6.55 28.08
N ALA A 61 17.16 -7.82 27.98
CA ALA A 61 18.47 -8.26 28.45
C ALA A 61 19.61 -7.50 27.74
N VAL A 62 19.47 -7.25 26.44
CA VAL A 62 20.43 -6.46 25.67
C VAL A 62 20.38 -4.98 26.06
N VAL A 63 19.20 -4.39 26.20
CA VAL A 63 19.02 -3.01 26.68
C VAL A 63 19.69 -2.80 28.04
N ASP A 64 19.38 -3.65 29.01
CA ASP A 64 19.89 -3.55 30.38
C ASP A 64 21.41 -3.73 30.45
N SER A 65 21.99 -4.52 29.53
CA SER A 65 23.45 -4.70 29.44
C SER A 65 24.21 -3.45 28.98
N VAL A 66 23.55 -2.53 28.26
CA VAL A 66 24.18 -1.32 27.70
C VAL A 66 23.72 -0.02 28.38
N ALA A 67 22.60 -0.05 29.11
CA ALA A 67 21.97 1.13 29.72
C ALA A 67 22.79 1.77 30.87
N ALA A 68 23.70 1.02 31.51
CA ALA A 68 24.46 1.52 32.67
C ALA A 68 25.59 2.52 32.33
N GLY A 69 25.90 2.77 31.04
CA GLY A 69 26.97 3.67 30.64
C GLY A 69 26.51 5.13 30.47
N PRO A 70 27.17 6.12 31.08
CA PRO A 70 26.80 7.54 30.90
C PRO A 70 26.99 7.99 29.44
N GLY A 71 26.08 8.85 28.94
CA GLY A 71 26.18 9.45 27.60
C GLY A 71 25.88 8.50 26.43
N ARG A 72 25.18 7.40 26.68
CA ARG A 72 24.74 6.43 25.68
C ARG A 72 23.34 6.76 25.18
N GLU A 73 23.18 6.79 23.86
CA GLU A 73 21.88 6.97 23.20
C GLU A 73 21.46 5.63 22.61
N ILE A 74 20.50 4.96 23.23
CA ILE A 74 20.03 3.64 22.78
C ILE A 74 18.99 3.82 21.68
N VAL A 75 19.28 3.27 20.50
CA VAL A 75 18.37 3.23 19.35
C VAL A 75 17.94 1.79 19.13
N LEU A 76 16.64 1.53 19.29
CA LEU A 76 16.07 0.22 19.01
C LEU A 76 15.60 0.18 17.56
N VAL A 77 16.09 -0.76 16.78
CA VAL A 77 15.69 -0.96 15.38
C VAL A 77 14.93 -2.28 15.28
N GLY A 78 13.65 -2.20 14.92
CA GLY A 78 12.80 -3.37 14.69
C GLY A 78 12.52 -3.53 13.21
N HIS A 79 12.96 -4.64 12.63
CA HIS A 79 12.59 -5.05 11.27
C HIS A 79 11.39 -6.00 11.30
N ASP A 80 10.38 -5.75 10.47
CA ASP A 80 9.20 -6.63 10.34
C ASP A 80 8.59 -6.99 11.73
N TYR A 81 8.43 -8.26 12.06
CA TYR A 81 7.96 -8.78 13.34
C TYR A 81 8.78 -8.23 14.51
N GLY A 82 10.10 -8.04 14.34
CA GLY A 82 11.03 -7.58 15.35
C GLY A 82 10.66 -6.23 15.98
N ILE A 83 9.79 -5.45 15.33
CA ILE A 83 9.24 -4.23 15.93
C ILE A 83 8.37 -4.49 17.18
N HIS A 84 7.71 -5.63 17.29
CA HIS A 84 6.82 -5.96 18.41
C HIS A 84 7.59 -6.13 19.73
N PRO A 85 8.62 -7.00 19.82
CA PRO A 85 9.43 -7.07 21.02
C PRO A 85 10.21 -5.79 21.31
N VAL A 86 10.59 -5.02 20.27
CA VAL A 86 11.17 -3.66 20.44
C VAL A 86 10.21 -2.74 21.20
N TYR A 87 8.94 -2.68 20.81
CA TYR A 87 7.93 -1.86 21.51
C TYR A 87 7.70 -2.32 22.94
N GLY A 88 7.61 -3.64 23.17
CA GLY A 88 7.43 -4.17 24.53
C GLY A 88 8.62 -3.84 25.45
N ALA A 89 9.85 -3.88 24.93
CA ALA A 89 11.04 -3.50 25.68
C ALA A 89 11.12 -1.99 25.91
N ALA A 90 10.83 -1.19 24.87
CA ALA A 90 10.82 0.27 24.96
C ALA A 90 9.80 0.78 25.96
N ASP A 91 8.59 0.19 26.02
CA ASP A 91 7.58 0.56 27.01
C ASP A 91 8.06 0.32 28.45
N ARG A 92 8.75 -0.79 28.70
CA ARG A 92 9.31 -1.14 30.02
C ARG A 92 10.59 -0.37 30.38
N ARG A 93 11.22 0.31 29.41
CA ARG A 93 12.48 1.06 29.56
C ARG A 93 12.45 2.44 28.90
N ALA A 94 11.28 3.09 28.85
CA ALA A 94 11.09 4.30 28.04
C ALA A 94 12.11 5.41 28.34
N GLY A 95 12.50 5.57 29.61
CA GLY A 95 13.50 6.56 30.02
C GLY A 95 14.95 6.26 29.59
N ALA A 96 15.25 5.06 29.10
CA ALA A 96 16.58 4.67 28.62
C ALA A 96 16.69 4.67 27.09
N ILE A 97 15.56 4.67 26.37
CA ILE A 97 15.53 4.58 24.90
C ILE A 97 15.49 5.97 24.30
N ALA A 98 16.47 6.29 23.45
CA ALA A 98 16.54 7.56 22.76
C ALA A 98 15.59 7.60 21.55
N ARG A 99 15.41 6.47 20.85
CA ARG A 99 14.56 6.36 19.66
C ARG A 99 14.22 4.92 19.30
N ILE A 100 13.05 4.74 18.68
CA ILE A 100 12.66 3.52 17.97
C ILE A 100 12.72 3.78 16.46
N VAL A 101 13.31 2.86 15.70
CA VAL A 101 13.32 2.87 14.25
C VAL A 101 12.51 1.69 13.73
N HIS A 102 11.42 1.97 13.02
CA HIS A 102 10.67 0.98 12.25
C HIS A 102 11.39 0.76 10.94
N LEU A 103 11.91 -0.45 10.72
CA LEU A 103 12.49 -0.80 9.44
C LEU A 103 11.54 -1.73 8.68
N ASP A 104 10.90 -1.17 7.66
CA ASP A 104 9.92 -1.86 6.82
C ASP A 104 8.89 -2.67 7.62
N ALA A 105 8.37 -2.04 8.68
CA ALA A 105 7.49 -2.64 9.67
C ALA A 105 6.23 -1.78 9.86
N GLY A 106 5.10 -2.44 10.08
CA GLY A 106 3.84 -1.77 10.38
C GLY A 106 3.84 -1.01 11.71
N MET A 107 2.80 -0.22 11.94
CA MET A 107 2.59 0.45 13.23
C MET A 107 2.10 -0.54 14.28
N VAL A 108 2.71 -0.47 15.46
CA VAL A 108 2.36 -1.33 16.60
C VAL A 108 1.27 -0.65 17.44
N GLN A 109 0.27 -1.44 17.86
CA GLN A 109 -0.83 -0.97 18.71
C GLN A 109 -0.98 -1.88 19.92
N ASP A 110 -1.34 -1.30 21.07
CA ASP A 110 -1.67 -2.07 22.27
C ASP A 110 -2.82 -3.04 21.99
N GLY A 111 -2.65 -4.28 22.45
CA GLY A 111 -3.60 -5.36 22.28
C GLY A 111 -3.70 -5.94 20.87
N VAL A 112 -2.93 -5.45 19.91
CA VAL A 112 -2.88 -6.01 18.55
C VAL A 112 -1.74 -7.04 18.45
N PRO A 113 -2.01 -8.29 18.04
CA PRO A 113 -0.98 -9.30 17.86
C PRO A 113 -0.18 -9.05 16.57
N ALA A 114 1.08 -9.50 16.54
CA ALA A 114 1.96 -9.27 15.39
C ALA A 114 1.44 -9.88 14.09
N LEU A 115 0.68 -10.97 14.17
CA LEU A 115 0.03 -11.59 13.01
C LEU A 115 -0.87 -10.62 12.24
N ALA A 116 -1.47 -9.62 12.91
CA ALA A 116 -2.33 -8.64 12.26
C ALA A 116 -1.57 -7.75 11.25
N ALA A 117 -0.26 -7.60 11.40
CA ALA A 117 0.59 -6.84 10.49
C ALA A 117 0.99 -7.63 9.23
N VAL A 118 0.75 -8.94 9.18
CA VAL A 118 1.05 -9.77 8.00
C VAL A 118 0.08 -9.43 6.87
N PRO A 119 0.58 -8.92 5.72
CA PRO A 119 -0.30 -8.49 4.62
C PRO A 119 -1.16 -9.62 4.05
N ASP A 120 -0.56 -10.78 3.81
CA ASP A 120 -1.23 -11.96 3.24
C ASP A 120 -2.29 -12.51 4.20
N ARG A 121 -3.56 -12.32 3.82
CA ARG A 121 -4.72 -12.78 4.59
C ARG A 121 -4.73 -14.29 4.76
N ARG A 122 -4.34 -15.04 3.73
CA ARG A 122 -4.33 -16.50 3.76
C ARG A 122 -3.25 -16.99 4.71
N LEU A 123 -2.08 -16.33 4.77
CA LEU A 123 -1.08 -16.62 5.80
C LEU A 123 -1.63 -16.40 7.22
N ARG A 124 -2.40 -15.32 7.43
CA ARG A 124 -3.04 -15.07 8.72
C ARG A 124 -4.05 -16.17 9.10
N GLU A 125 -4.86 -16.61 8.13
CA GLU A 125 -5.83 -17.71 8.32
C GLU A 125 -5.10 -19.05 8.57
N GLU A 126 -4.08 -19.39 7.78
CA GLU A 126 -3.25 -20.59 7.94
C GLU A 126 -2.58 -20.64 9.32
N ALA A 127 -2.03 -19.52 9.79
CA ALA A 127 -1.43 -19.43 11.12
C ALA A 127 -2.46 -19.60 12.25
N ALA A 128 -3.67 -19.05 12.09
CA ALA A 128 -4.75 -19.22 13.06
C ALA A 128 -5.28 -20.67 13.09
N GLU A 129 -5.40 -21.32 11.94
CA GLU A 129 -5.79 -22.73 11.83
C GLU A 129 -4.77 -23.65 12.50
N LEU A 130 -3.47 -23.46 12.23
CA LEU A 130 -2.39 -24.24 12.84
C LEU A 130 -2.38 -24.13 14.38
N ALA A 131 -2.69 -22.95 14.91
CA ALA A 131 -2.85 -22.74 16.35
C ALA A 131 -4.09 -23.45 16.91
N GLY A 132 -5.20 -23.47 16.16
CA GLY A 132 -6.43 -24.17 16.54
C GLY A 132 -6.28 -25.70 16.59
N VAL A 133 -5.52 -26.27 15.65
CA VAL A 133 -5.26 -27.72 15.57
C VAL A 133 -4.32 -28.19 16.69
N SER A 134 -3.46 -27.31 17.20
CA SER A 134 -2.46 -27.65 18.23
C SER A 134 -3.05 -27.88 19.64
N GLY A 135 -4.35 -27.61 19.86
CA GLY A 135 -5.11 -27.98 21.07
C GLY A 135 -4.71 -27.26 22.38
N GLY A 136 -5.68 -26.58 23.02
CA GLY A 136 -5.55 -26.16 24.43
C GLY A 136 -5.18 -24.71 24.73
N GLY A 137 -5.77 -23.71 24.05
CA GLY A 137 -5.71 -22.32 24.53
C GLY A 137 -4.57 -21.44 23.99
N GLY A 138 -3.97 -21.76 22.85
CA GLY A 138 -3.68 -20.73 21.84
C GLY A 138 -2.23 -20.26 21.59
N THR A 139 -1.17 -20.96 22.00
CA THR A 139 0.22 -20.53 21.69
C THR A 139 1.23 -21.66 21.38
N GLY A 140 0.80 -22.93 21.38
CA GLY A 140 1.67 -24.07 21.07
C GLY A 140 1.92 -24.25 19.57
N GLY A 141 3.15 -24.63 19.18
CA GLY A 141 3.56 -24.90 17.80
C GLY A 141 4.42 -23.81 17.16
N ALA A 142 4.88 -24.05 15.93
CA ALA A 142 5.67 -23.11 15.15
C ALA A 142 5.27 -23.18 13.67
N LEU A 143 5.27 -22.02 13.00
CA LEU A 143 5.20 -21.97 11.53
C LEU A 143 6.51 -22.51 10.95
N PRO A 144 6.46 -23.39 9.95
CA PRO A 144 7.66 -23.85 9.27
C PRO A 144 8.35 -22.67 8.56
N PRO A 145 9.69 -22.70 8.43
CA PRO A 145 10.41 -21.68 7.68
C PRO A 145 9.93 -21.64 6.21
N PRO A 146 9.91 -20.46 5.56
CA PRO A 146 9.52 -20.33 4.17
C PRO A 146 10.46 -21.12 3.24
N THR A 147 9.90 -21.76 2.20
CA THR A 147 10.71 -22.20 1.06
C THR A 147 11.20 -20.98 0.27
N ARG A 148 12.16 -21.20 -0.65
CA ARG A 148 12.71 -20.15 -1.52
C ARG A 148 11.60 -19.33 -2.21
N GLU A 149 10.58 -20.01 -2.73
CA GLU A 149 9.46 -19.40 -3.46
C GLU A 149 8.46 -18.70 -2.53
N ALA A 150 8.33 -19.20 -1.30
CA ALA A 150 7.36 -18.71 -0.33
C ALA A 150 7.78 -17.40 0.36
N TRP A 151 9.05 -16.97 0.24
CA TRP A 151 9.51 -15.69 0.78
C TRP A 151 8.71 -14.49 0.29
N SER A 152 8.28 -14.51 -0.97
CA SER A 152 7.45 -13.47 -1.58
C SER A 152 6.11 -13.22 -0.85
N ARG A 153 5.64 -14.18 -0.03
CA ARG A 153 4.43 -14.03 0.80
C ARG A 153 4.69 -13.24 2.09
N TRP A 154 5.94 -13.19 2.55
CA TRP A 154 6.37 -12.47 3.75
C TRP A 154 6.91 -11.08 3.43
N GLY A 155 7.45 -10.89 2.24
CA GLY A 155 7.88 -9.59 1.75
C GLY A 155 8.53 -9.69 0.36
N SER A 156 8.65 -8.56 -0.31
CA SER A 156 9.31 -8.44 -1.60
C SER A 156 10.78 -8.84 -1.51
N THR A 157 11.21 -9.76 -2.38
CA THR A 157 12.62 -10.18 -2.49
C THR A 157 13.42 -9.28 -3.44
N ALA A 158 12.85 -8.16 -3.89
CA ALA A 158 13.48 -7.27 -4.85
C ALA A 158 14.84 -6.73 -4.35
N GLY A 159 15.88 -6.89 -5.18
CA GLY A 159 17.24 -6.46 -4.87
C GLY A 159 18.09 -7.49 -4.13
N LEU A 160 17.52 -8.63 -3.71
CA LEU A 160 18.33 -9.76 -3.25
C LEU A 160 19.05 -10.42 -4.44
N THR A 161 20.31 -10.81 -4.22
CA THR A 161 21.01 -11.73 -5.12
C THR A 161 20.53 -13.16 -4.87
N GLU A 162 20.72 -14.06 -5.84
CA GLU A 162 20.38 -15.48 -5.65
C GLU A 162 21.10 -16.09 -4.43
N ALA A 163 22.37 -15.74 -4.22
CA ALA A 163 23.13 -16.19 -3.05
C ALA A 163 22.57 -15.65 -1.73
N ALA A 164 22.07 -14.40 -1.71
CA ALA A 164 21.43 -13.83 -0.53
C ALA A 164 20.09 -14.52 -0.24
N LEU A 165 19.28 -14.81 -1.26
CA LEU A 165 18.01 -15.53 -1.11
C LEU A 165 18.24 -16.99 -0.66
N GLU A 166 19.26 -17.65 -1.18
CA GLU A 166 19.67 -18.99 -0.75
C GLU A 166 20.13 -19.00 0.71
N GLY A 167 20.97 -18.04 1.10
CA GLY A 167 21.40 -17.87 2.49
C GLY A 167 20.24 -17.58 3.44
N LEU A 168 19.33 -16.68 3.05
CA LEU A 168 18.11 -16.36 3.80
C LEU A 168 17.24 -17.60 4.01
N THR A 169 17.06 -18.42 2.97
CA THR A 169 16.29 -19.67 3.03
C THR A 169 16.98 -20.73 3.88
N ALA A 170 18.29 -20.92 3.72
CA ALA A 170 19.05 -21.95 4.42
C ALA A 170 19.18 -21.70 5.93
N LEU A 171 19.17 -20.43 6.35
CA LEU A 171 19.28 -20.01 7.75
C LEU A 171 17.93 -19.67 8.39
N ALA A 172 16.81 -19.90 7.69
CA ALA A 172 15.48 -19.64 8.21
C ALA A 172 15.14 -20.61 9.35
N ALA A 173 14.62 -20.08 10.45
CA ALA A 173 14.18 -20.87 11.61
C ALA A 173 12.64 -20.93 11.68
N PRO A 174 12.03 -22.01 12.20
CA PRO A 174 10.59 -22.04 12.46
C PRO A 174 10.16 -20.90 13.39
N GLN A 175 9.05 -20.21 13.06
CA GLN A 175 8.53 -19.10 13.87
C GLN A 175 7.55 -19.62 14.94
N PRO A 176 7.82 -19.47 16.25
CA PRO A 176 6.90 -19.91 17.29
C PRO A 176 5.56 -19.18 17.22
N LEU A 177 4.43 -19.90 17.20
CA LEU A 177 3.11 -19.28 16.98
C LEU A 177 2.71 -18.31 18.10
N GLY A 178 3.11 -18.58 19.35
CA GLY A 178 2.87 -17.69 20.49
C GLY A 178 3.41 -16.28 20.27
N THR A 179 4.51 -16.13 19.52
CA THR A 179 5.11 -14.82 19.22
C THR A 179 4.26 -13.98 18.27
N LEU A 180 3.52 -14.61 17.36
CA LEU A 180 2.68 -13.93 16.38
C LEU A 180 1.26 -13.69 16.88
N LEU A 181 0.74 -14.60 17.71
CA LEU A 181 -0.66 -14.63 18.12
C LEU A 181 -0.93 -13.91 19.45
N GLN A 182 0.08 -13.81 20.32
CA GLN A 182 -0.09 -13.14 21.60
C GLN A 182 -0.29 -11.63 21.39
N PRO A 183 -1.38 -11.05 21.92
CA PRO A 183 -1.55 -9.60 21.93
C PRO A 183 -0.42 -8.91 22.69
N LEU A 184 0.21 -7.90 22.08
CA LEU A 184 1.17 -7.06 22.77
C LEU A 184 0.46 -6.25 23.86
N ARG A 185 1.04 -6.17 25.06
CA ARG A 185 0.52 -5.33 26.16
C ARG A 185 1.50 -4.20 26.46
N LEU A 186 1.01 -2.98 26.38
CA LEU A 186 1.78 -1.76 26.62
C LEU A 186 1.14 -0.96 27.78
N THR A 187 1.98 -0.40 28.64
CA THR A 187 1.56 0.53 29.71
C THR A 187 1.25 1.92 29.17
N GLY A 188 1.75 2.24 27.96
CA GLY A 188 1.63 3.54 27.30
C GLY A 188 2.88 4.42 27.48
N ALA A 189 3.86 3.98 28.26
CA ALA A 189 5.11 4.70 28.47
C ALA A 189 5.92 4.88 27.17
N VAL A 190 5.80 3.94 26.22
CA VAL A 190 6.46 4.03 24.91
C VAL A 190 6.05 5.25 24.08
N ALA A 191 4.89 5.86 24.36
CA ALA A 191 4.44 7.07 23.66
C ALA A 191 5.38 8.27 23.85
N ALA A 192 6.23 8.26 24.90
CA ALA A 192 7.25 9.29 25.12
C ALA A 192 8.53 9.07 24.30
N VAL A 193 8.69 7.92 23.65
CA VAL A 193 9.90 7.56 22.90
C VAL A 193 9.74 8.02 21.44
N PRO A 194 10.66 8.85 20.92
CA PRO A 194 10.63 9.27 19.52
C PRO A 194 10.69 8.08 18.54
N VAL A 195 10.00 8.20 17.42
CA VAL A 195 9.94 7.18 16.36
C VAL A 195 10.45 7.74 15.04
N THR A 196 11.15 6.92 14.25
CA THR A 196 11.46 7.16 12.83
C THR A 196 11.08 5.94 12.00
N GLY A 197 10.52 6.13 10.80
CA GLY A 197 10.27 5.06 9.85
C GLY A 197 11.35 4.97 8.76
N VAL A 198 11.72 3.77 8.35
CA VAL A 198 12.53 3.49 7.16
C VAL A 198 11.70 2.57 6.27
N LEU A 199 11.26 3.07 5.13
CA LEU A 199 10.34 2.41 4.19
C LEU A 199 11.13 1.76 3.04
N CYS A 200 10.84 0.50 2.73
CA CYS A 200 11.40 -0.16 1.55
C CYS A 200 10.41 -0.02 0.38
N THR A 201 10.71 0.88 -0.57
CA THR A 201 9.78 1.24 -1.65
C THR A 201 9.61 0.16 -2.72
N GLY A 202 10.38 -0.93 -2.64
CA GLY A 202 10.15 -2.13 -3.43
C GLY A 202 9.31 -3.19 -2.72
N ASN A 203 8.91 -2.96 -1.46
CA ASN A 203 8.04 -3.81 -0.66
C ASN A 203 6.66 -3.18 -0.39
N GLY A 204 6.63 -1.86 -0.19
CA GLY A 204 5.39 -1.13 0.06
C GLY A 204 5.48 0.37 -0.23
N PRO A 205 4.46 1.14 0.22
CA PRO A 205 4.31 2.54 -0.14
C PRO A 205 5.45 3.40 0.40
N GLY A 206 5.94 4.30 -0.45
CA GLY A 206 6.78 5.42 -0.02
C GLY A 206 5.98 6.58 0.58
N VAL A 207 6.69 7.60 1.06
CA VAL A 207 6.19 8.82 1.71
C VAL A 207 5.16 9.54 0.86
N GLU A 208 5.33 9.57 -0.47
CA GLU A 208 4.35 10.21 -1.36
C GLU A 208 2.99 9.51 -1.31
N MET A 209 2.97 8.18 -1.32
CA MET A 209 1.73 7.42 -1.21
C MET A 209 1.13 7.53 0.20
N LEU A 210 1.97 7.53 1.25
CA LEU A 210 1.51 7.81 2.61
C LEU A 210 0.87 9.20 2.73
N GLN A 211 1.45 10.22 2.08
CA GLN A 211 0.87 11.57 2.05
C GLN A 211 -0.49 11.60 1.35
N ILE A 212 -0.65 10.86 0.25
CA ILE A 212 -1.96 10.70 -0.42
C ILE A 212 -2.98 10.13 0.56
N MET A 213 -2.60 9.10 1.33
CA MET A 213 -3.50 8.48 2.32
C MET A 213 -3.83 9.43 3.49
N VAL A 214 -2.89 10.24 3.96
CA VAL A 214 -3.14 11.32 4.94
C VAL A 214 -4.16 12.33 4.39
N ASP A 215 -3.96 12.75 3.14
CA ASP A 215 -4.80 13.72 2.45
C ASP A 215 -6.26 13.22 2.36
N VAL A 216 -6.48 11.97 1.91
CA VAL A 216 -7.85 11.38 1.82
C VAL A 216 -8.44 11.00 3.17
N GLY A 217 -7.60 10.96 4.20
CA GLY A 217 -8.03 10.99 5.59
C GLY A 217 -7.88 9.70 6.37
N ASP A 218 -6.89 8.88 6.03
CA ASP A 218 -6.55 7.69 6.80
C ASP A 218 -6.24 8.07 8.26
N PRO A 219 -7.00 7.56 9.24
CA PRO A 219 -6.82 7.96 10.64
C PRO A 219 -5.46 7.55 11.23
N ALA A 220 -4.94 6.39 10.84
CA ALA A 220 -3.67 5.90 11.37
C ALA A 220 -2.52 6.75 10.86
N LEU A 221 -2.50 7.06 9.57
CA LEU A 221 -1.45 7.90 8.98
C LEU A 221 -1.58 9.37 9.37
N ARG A 222 -2.80 9.87 9.61
CA ARG A 222 -3.00 11.21 10.20
C ARG A 222 -2.34 11.31 11.57
N ALA A 223 -2.49 10.29 12.42
CA ALA A 223 -1.82 10.27 13.72
C ALA A 223 -0.28 10.34 13.58
N LEU A 224 0.30 9.72 12.54
CA LEU A 224 1.74 9.82 12.27
C LEU A 224 2.15 11.22 11.78
N ALA A 225 1.32 11.86 10.96
CA ALA A 225 1.54 13.24 10.52
C ALA A 225 1.45 14.22 11.70
N ASP A 226 0.45 14.08 12.56
CA ASP A 226 0.27 14.90 13.77
C ASP A 226 1.41 14.71 14.78
N ALA A 227 1.95 13.49 14.86
CA ALA A 227 3.12 13.16 15.69
C ALA A 227 4.47 13.53 15.03
N GLU A 228 4.45 14.16 13.84
CA GLU A 228 5.64 14.60 13.11
C GLU A 228 6.70 13.51 12.88
N VAL A 229 6.24 12.26 12.69
CA VAL A 229 7.12 11.10 12.46
C VAL A 229 7.90 11.29 11.15
N PRO A 230 9.23 11.27 11.17
CA PRO A 230 10.04 11.32 9.97
C PRO A 230 10.15 9.94 9.33
N PHE A 231 10.27 9.93 7.99
CA PHE A 231 10.41 8.76 7.16
C PHE A 231 11.60 8.88 6.21
N LEU A 232 12.38 7.80 6.14
CA LEU A 232 13.42 7.58 5.13
C LEU A 232 12.96 6.49 4.17
N GLU A 233 13.53 6.48 2.97
CA GLU A 233 13.19 5.50 1.93
C GLU A 233 14.43 4.78 1.44
N LEU A 234 14.29 3.48 1.21
CA LEU A 234 15.29 2.64 0.55
C LEU A 234 14.67 1.98 -0.68
N SER A 235 15.32 2.10 -1.84
CA SER A 235 14.85 1.52 -3.11
C SER A 235 15.18 0.03 -3.21
N THR A 236 14.62 -0.78 -2.32
CA THR A 236 14.76 -2.23 -2.28
C THR A 236 13.53 -2.90 -1.69
N GLY A 237 13.47 -4.24 -1.73
CA GLY A 237 12.45 -5.04 -1.07
C GLY A 237 12.66 -5.16 0.43
N HIS A 238 12.04 -6.17 1.04
CA HIS A 238 11.80 -6.28 2.47
C HIS A 238 13.03 -6.53 3.34
N TRP A 239 14.16 -6.97 2.76
CA TRP A 239 15.38 -7.30 3.50
C TRP A 239 16.57 -6.39 3.14
N PRO A 240 16.51 -5.08 3.45
CA PRO A 240 17.59 -4.14 3.10
C PRO A 240 18.94 -4.48 3.75
N MET A 241 18.98 -5.25 4.84
CA MET A 241 20.24 -5.71 5.44
C MET A 241 21.05 -6.59 4.51
N LEU A 242 20.38 -7.28 3.57
CA LEU A 242 20.99 -8.21 2.63
C LEU A 242 21.16 -7.59 1.24
N SER A 243 20.22 -6.76 0.80
CA SER A 243 20.26 -6.14 -0.52
C SER A 243 21.04 -4.81 -0.54
N ARG A 244 20.95 -4.01 0.53
CA ARG A 244 21.46 -2.63 0.61
C ARG A 244 22.10 -2.30 1.97
N PRO A 245 23.03 -3.11 2.51
CA PRO A 245 23.57 -2.90 3.86
C PRO A 245 24.31 -1.56 4.05
N ALA A 246 24.86 -0.98 2.97
CA ALA A 246 25.50 0.34 2.99
C ALA A 246 24.48 1.46 3.23
N GLU A 247 23.52 1.57 2.30
CA GLU A 247 22.46 2.57 2.34
C GLU A 247 21.59 2.40 3.60
N LEU A 248 21.40 1.17 4.08
CA LEU A 248 20.70 0.93 5.33
C LEU A 248 21.47 1.48 6.55
N ALA A 249 22.79 1.30 6.62
CA ALA A 249 23.58 1.84 7.73
C ALA A 249 23.49 3.37 7.78
N GLU A 250 23.61 4.03 6.62
CA GLU A 250 23.45 5.48 6.49
C GLU A 250 22.04 5.92 6.92
N ALA A 251 21.00 5.23 6.46
CA ALA A 251 19.62 5.52 6.83
C ALA A 251 19.37 5.31 8.33
N LEU A 252 19.96 4.30 8.97
CA LEU A 252 19.84 4.09 10.41
C LEU A 252 20.56 5.17 11.23
N ALA A 253 21.70 5.65 10.76
CA ALA A 253 22.41 6.78 11.37
C ALA A 253 21.60 8.08 11.27
N GLU A 254 21.04 8.38 10.10
CA GLU A 254 20.14 9.52 9.92
C GLU A 254 18.87 9.36 10.77
N ALA A 255 18.26 8.17 10.76
CA ALA A 255 17.06 7.87 11.53
C ALA A 255 17.26 8.09 13.03
N ALA A 256 18.40 7.66 13.57
CA ALA A 256 18.77 7.85 14.98
C ALA A 256 18.72 9.32 15.40
N SER A 257 19.13 10.23 14.50
CA SER A 257 19.11 11.67 14.72
C SER A 257 17.73 12.33 14.48
N GLY A 258 16.72 11.57 14.04
CA GLY A 258 15.40 12.08 13.69
C GLY A 258 15.33 12.76 12.31
N GLY A 259 16.27 12.42 11.42
CA GLY A 259 16.24 12.81 10.01
C GLY A 259 15.18 12.05 9.20
N GLY A 260 14.95 12.50 7.97
CA GLY A 260 13.88 12.02 7.09
C GLY A 260 12.77 13.05 6.82
N ARG A 261 11.89 12.71 5.87
CA ARG A 261 10.74 13.53 5.45
C ARG A 261 9.55 13.29 6.37
N ARG A 262 8.83 14.36 6.72
CA ARG A 262 7.60 14.28 7.52
C ARG A 262 6.38 14.37 6.63
N LEU A 263 5.31 13.70 7.04
CA LEU A 263 3.99 13.88 6.44
C LEU A 263 3.42 15.23 6.88
N THR A 264 2.66 15.87 5.99
CA THR A 264 1.98 17.14 6.27
C THR A 264 0.55 16.86 6.71
N PRO A 265 0.14 17.26 7.93
CA PRO A 265 -1.24 17.09 8.37
C PRO A 265 -2.19 17.96 7.53
N PRO A 266 -3.45 17.53 7.29
CA PRO A 266 -4.43 18.33 6.57
C PRO A 266 -4.75 19.62 7.35
N GLY A 267 -4.69 20.78 6.72
CA GLY A 267 -4.95 22.06 7.38
C GLY A 267 -5.22 23.20 6.41
N ALA A 268 -5.60 24.37 6.92
CA ALA A 268 -6.00 25.53 6.09
C ALA A 268 -4.91 25.99 5.09
N ALA A 269 -3.63 25.73 5.40
CA ALA A 269 -2.49 26.05 4.54
C ALA A 269 -2.15 24.96 3.50
N HIS A 270 -2.62 23.72 3.68
CA HIS A 270 -2.39 22.61 2.76
C HIS A 270 -3.72 22.05 2.28
N ARG A 271 -4.14 22.47 1.08
CA ARG A 271 -5.32 21.88 0.42
C ARG A 271 -4.94 20.49 -0.11
N PRO A 272 -5.61 19.42 0.37
CA PRO A 272 -5.38 18.06 -0.12
C PRO A 272 -5.49 18.00 -1.64
N ALA A 273 -4.64 17.19 -2.29
CA ALA A 273 -4.56 17.13 -3.75
C ALA A 273 -5.93 16.92 -4.41
N HIS A 274 -6.68 15.93 -3.93
CA HIS A 274 -8.00 15.57 -4.44
C HIS A 274 -9.09 16.65 -4.27
N LEU A 275 -8.83 17.74 -3.53
CA LEU A 275 -9.73 18.89 -3.39
C LEU A 275 -9.28 20.13 -4.17
N ARG A 276 -8.12 20.06 -4.84
CA ARG A 276 -7.66 21.16 -5.70
C ARG A 276 -8.49 21.19 -6.98
N PRO A 277 -8.60 22.35 -7.66
CA PRO A 277 -9.37 22.47 -8.89
C PRO A 277 -8.91 21.49 -9.97
N PHE A 278 -9.85 21.05 -10.80
CA PHE A 278 -9.53 20.29 -12.00
C PHE A 278 -8.69 21.12 -12.97
N LEU A 279 -7.69 20.52 -13.62
CA LEU A 279 -6.75 21.21 -14.50
C LEU A 279 -7.37 21.92 -15.72
N LEU A 280 -8.57 21.51 -16.15
CA LEU A 280 -9.30 22.12 -17.25
C LEU A 280 -10.41 23.04 -16.71
N ASP A 281 -10.53 24.21 -17.32
CA ASP A 281 -11.67 25.10 -17.10
C ASP A 281 -12.87 24.54 -17.88
N VAL A 282 -13.83 23.98 -17.15
CA VAL A 282 -15.02 23.32 -17.71
C VAL A 282 -16.26 24.02 -17.15
N PRO A 283 -17.21 24.44 -18.01
CA PRO A 283 -18.42 25.09 -17.56
C PRO A 283 -19.17 24.28 -16.50
N GLU A 284 -19.71 24.98 -15.51
CA GLU A 284 -20.59 24.37 -14.52
C GLU A 284 -21.83 23.79 -15.20
N ARG A 285 -22.21 22.58 -14.76
CA ARG A 285 -23.44 21.90 -15.21
C ARG A 285 -24.16 21.34 -13.99
N PRO A 286 -25.51 21.41 -13.95
CA PRO A 286 -26.27 20.83 -12.85
C PRO A 286 -26.07 19.32 -12.84
N ARG A 287 -26.11 18.75 -11.63
CA ARG A 287 -26.05 17.31 -11.41
C ARG A 287 -27.33 16.79 -10.78
N GLU A 288 -27.78 15.63 -11.23
CA GLU A 288 -28.92 14.92 -10.68
C GLU A 288 -28.45 13.73 -9.85
N ARG A 289 -28.66 13.79 -8.53
CA ARG A 289 -28.19 12.77 -7.59
C ARG A 289 -29.29 11.75 -7.27
N THR A 290 -29.00 10.47 -7.52
CA THR A 290 -29.90 9.36 -7.19
C THR A 290 -29.14 8.22 -6.51
N GLY A 291 -29.28 8.10 -5.19
CA GLY A 291 -28.51 7.13 -4.41
C GLY A 291 -27.01 7.47 -4.38
N ASN A 292 -26.17 6.54 -4.82
CA ASN A 292 -24.72 6.71 -4.87
C ASN A 292 -24.19 7.28 -6.20
N THR A 293 -25.05 7.68 -7.13
CA THR A 293 -24.66 8.18 -8.47
C THR A 293 -25.16 9.60 -8.72
N ASP A 294 -24.36 10.39 -9.43
CA ASP A 294 -24.71 11.72 -9.92
C ASP A 294 -24.61 11.74 -11.45
N LEU A 295 -25.65 12.23 -12.13
CA LEU A 295 -25.69 12.39 -13.59
C LEU A 295 -25.48 13.86 -13.98
N TYR A 296 -24.58 14.08 -14.94
CA TYR A 296 -24.34 15.35 -15.60
C TYR A 296 -24.82 15.20 -17.04
N LEU A 297 -25.95 15.83 -17.37
CA LEU A 297 -26.59 15.64 -18.65
C LEU A 297 -26.02 16.60 -19.72
N PRO A 298 -25.87 16.11 -20.96
CA PRO A 298 -25.62 16.99 -22.10
C PRO A 298 -26.87 17.78 -22.48
N ASP A 299 -26.68 18.80 -23.30
CA ASP A 299 -27.80 19.61 -23.82
C ASP A 299 -28.53 18.86 -24.95
N GLY A 300 -29.83 19.09 -25.09
CA GLY A 300 -30.66 18.51 -26.16
C GLY A 300 -31.30 17.16 -25.81
N PRO A 301 -32.17 16.64 -26.71
CA PRO A 301 -32.92 15.42 -26.47
C PRO A 301 -32.01 14.19 -26.48
N GLY A 302 -32.24 13.25 -25.56
CA GLY A 302 -31.57 11.94 -25.54
C GLY A 302 -32.29 10.88 -26.40
N PRO A 303 -31.92 9.59 -26.26
CA PRO A 303 -30.92 9.07 -25.34
C PRO A 303 -29.48 9.37 -25.77
N HIS A 304 -28.61 9.64 -24.79
CA HIS A 304 -27.21 10.00 -24.99
C HIS A 304 -26.29 8.85 -24.54
N PRO A 305 -25.13 8.63 -25.17
CA PRO A 305 -24.14 7.70 -24.62
C PRO A 305 -23.68 8.16 -23.22
N ALA A 306 -23.14 7.25 -22.40
CA ALA A 306 -22.73 7.57 -21.04
C ALA A 306 -21.28 7.17 -20.73
N VAL A 307 -20.64 7.93 -19.84
CA VAL A 307 -19.31 7.62 -19.28
C VAL A 307 -19.42 7.58 -17.77
N VAL A 308 -19.15 6.42 -17.17
CA VAL A 308 -19.20 6.21 -15.72
C VAL A 308 -17.79 6.24 -15.14
N PHE A 309 -17.51 7.23 -14.30
CA PHE A 309 -16.22 7.42 -13.64
C PHE A 309 -16.19 6.69 -12.29
N VAL A 310 -15.31 5.70 -12.17
CA VAL A 310 -15.10 4.86 -11.00
C VAL A 310 -13.84 5.33 -10.26
N HIS A 311 -14.04 5.91 -9.09
CA HIS A 311 -12.96 6.55 -8.33
C HIS A 311 -11.90 5.56 -7.80
N GLY A 312 -10.75 6.11 -7.42
CA GLY A 312 -9.68 5.35 -6.76
C GLY A 312 -9.96 5.05 -5.29
N GLY A 313 -9.05 4.31 -4.65
CA GLY A 313 -9.13 4.03 -3.22
C GLY A 313 -8.04 3.07 -2.76
N PRO A 314 -8.13 2.56 -1.52
CA PRO A 314 -9.25 2.74 -0.61
C PRO A 314 -9.43 4.18 -0.10
N VAL A 315 -10.67 4.57 0.19
CA VAL A 315 -11.01 5.88 0.77
C VAL A 315 -11.75 5.65 2.09
N PRO A 316 -11.33 6.24 3.22
CA PRO A 316 -12.02 6.04 4.50
C PRO A 316 -13.51 6.34 4.44
N ALA A 317 -14.36 5.54 5.09
CA ALA A 317 -15.82 5.72 5.08
C ALA A 317 -16.28 7.10 5.59
N GLY A 318 -15.49 7.71 6.49
CA GLY A 318 -15.71 9.04 7.03
C GLY A 318 -15.23 10.20 6.16
N ALA A 319 -14.53 9.94 5.03
CA ALA A 319 -13.96 11.00 4.19
C ALA A 319 -15.05 11.89 3.59
N ARG A 320 -14.87 13.21 3.67
CA ARG A 320 -15.78 14.22 3.12
C ARG A 320 -14.99 15.37 2.47
N PRO A 321 -15.43 15.91 1.32
CA PRO A 321 -16.50 15.39 0.46
C PRO A 321 -16.17 13.98 -0.06
N THR A 322 -17.20 13.20 -0.41
CA THR A 322 -16.99 11.83 -0.93
C THR A 322 -16.40 11.88 -2.34
N PRO A 323 -15.77 10.80 -2.83
CA PRO A 323 -15.06 10.82 -4.11
C PRO A 323 -15.88 11.29 -5.31
N ARG A 324 -17.18 10.98 -5.38
CA ARG A 324 -18.04 11.47 -6.48
C ARG A 324 -18.15 13.00 -6.56
N ASP A 325 -17.83 13.69 -5.47
CA ASP A 325 -17.84 15.14 -5.32
C ASP A 325 -16.44 15.78 -5.53
N TRP A 326 -15.39 14.99 -5.78
CA TRP A 326 -14.05 15.53 -6.00
C TRP A 326 -13.97 16.34 -7.31
N PRO A 327 -13.25 17.47 -7.33
CA PRO A 327 -13.09 18.30 -8.53
C PRO A 327 -12.63 17.53 -9.77
N THR A 328 -11.76 16.53 -9.63
CA THR A 328 -11.32 15.69 -10.76
C THR A 328 -12.50 14.96 -11.41
N LEU A 329 -13.29 14.21 -10.65
CA LEU A 329 -14.38 13.40 -11.21
C LEU A 329 -15.53 14.25 -11.72
N THR A 330 -15.89 15.29 -10.96
CA THR A 330 -16.91 16.24 -11.40
C THR A 330 -16.45 17.02 -12.63
N GLY A 331 -15.16 17.35 -12.74
CA GLY A 331 -14.54 17.97 -13.92
C GLY A 331 -14.63 17.09 -15.17
N TYR A 332 -14.23 15.82 -15.05
CA TYR A 332 -14.38 14.83 -16.10
C TYR A 332 -15.84 14.64 -16.52
N ALA A 333 -16.77 14.52 -15.57
CA ALA A 333 -18.19 14.33 -15.84
C ALA A 333 -18.81 15.53 -16.57
N ARG A 334 -18.48 16.76 -16.15
CA ARG A 334 -18.90 17.99 -16.86
C ARG A 334 -18.28 18.08 -18.25
N LEU A 335 -17.04 17.65 -18.41
CA LEU A 335 -16.33 17.72 -19.69
C LEU A 335 -16.96 16.81 -20.74
N VAL A 336 -17.31 15.57 -20.39
CA VAL A 336 -18.01 14.66 -21.32
C VAL A 336 -19.46 15.09 -21.57
N ALA A 337 -20.14 15.65 -20.55
CA ALA A 337 -21.47 16.26 -20.69
C ALA A 337 -21.46 17.44 -21.67
N GLY A 338 -20.43 18.29 -21.61
CA GLY A 338 -20.20 19.35 -22.58
C GLY A 338 -19.93 18.87 -24.00
N GLN A 339 -19.68 17.58 -24.21
CA GLN A 339 -19.37 16.96 -25.50
C GLN A 339 -20.42 15.92 -25.94
N GLY A 340 -21.61 15.92 -25.31
CA GLY A 340 -22.76 15.14 -25.78
C GLY A 340 -22.92 13.74 -25.16
N ALA A 341 -22.19 13.42 -24.10
CA ALA A 341 -22.36 12.16 -23.36
C ALA A 341 -22.76 12.42 -21.90
N VAL A 342 -23.61 11.59 -21.31
CA VAL A 342 -23.92 11.67 -19.87
C VAL A 342 -22.65 11.37 -19.06
N GLY A 343 -22.17 12.35 -18.30
CA GLY A 343 -21.11 12.12 -17.32
C GLY A 343 -21.70 11.57 -16.03
N VAL A 344 -21.13 10.50 -15.49
CA VAL A 344 -21.62 9.90 -14.24
C VAL A 344 -20.50 9.77 -13.23
N THR A 345 -20.66 10.39 -12.05
CA THR A 345 -19.81 10.10 -10.88
C THR A 345 -20.56 9.21 -9.91
N LEU A 346 -19.84 8.36 -9.17
CA LEU A 346 -20.43 7.47 -8.17
C LEU A 346 -19.56 7.33 -6.94
N ASP A 347 -20.16 6.94 -5.81
CA ASP A 347 -19.45 6.45 -4.63
C ASP A 347 -19.54 4.92 -4.56
N HIS A 348 -18.47 4.25 -4.16
CA HIS A 348 -18.45 2.83 -3.83
C HIS A 348 -17.74 2.57 -2.49
N ARG A 349 -18.02 1.42 -1.87
CA ARG A 349 -17.51 1.09 -0.52
C ARG A 349 -16.13 0.44 -0.53
N LEU A 350 -15.19 0.98 -1.31
CA LEU A 350 -13.77 0.57 -1.23
C LEU A 350 -13.12 1.34 -0.08
N HIS A 351 -13.31 0.89 1.16
CA HIS A 351 -12.79 1.57 2.36
C HIS A 351 -11.51 0.92 2.90
N ALA A 352 -11.28 -0.34 2.57
CA ALA A 352 -10.04 -1.07 2.75
C ALA A 352 -9.73 -1.94 1.51
N VAL A 353 -8.48 -2.42 1.40
CA VAL A 353 -8.07 -3.35 0.33
C VAL A 353 -8.85 -4.68 0.31
N THR A 354 -9.54 -5.00 1.41
CA THR A 354 -10.43 -6.16 1.53
C THR A 354 -11.81 -5.95 0.91
N ASP A 355 -12.17 -4.72 0.57
CA ASP A 355 -13.55 -4.36 0.21
C ASP A 355 -13.83 -4.38 -1.29
N TYR A 356 -12.89 -4.86 -2.11
CA TYR A 356 -13.05 -4.89 -3.56
C TYR A 356 -14.32 -5.61 -4.02
N GLU A 357 -14.75 -6.69 -3.34
CA GLU A 357 -16.02 -7.38 -3.61
C GLU A 357 -17.22 -6.46 -3.47
N GLN A 358 -17.27 -5.72 -2.37
CA GLN A 358 -18.37 -4.82 -2.08
C GLN A 358 -18.36 -3.62 -3.03
N ALA A 359 -17.17 -3.08 -3.32
CA ALA A 359 -16.99 -1.99 -4.27
C ALA A 359 -17.42 -2.37 -5.70
N ALA A 360 -17.04 -3.56 -6.17
CA ALA A 360 -17.45 -4.05 -7.48
C ALA A 360 -18.97 -4.22 -7.60
N ALA A 361 -19.63 -4.73 -6.54
CA ALA A 361 -21.08 -4.84 -6.49
C ALA A 361 -21.77 -3.45 -6.47
N ASP A 362 -21.17 -2.44 -5.84
CA ASP A 362 -21.69 -1.06 -5.88
C ASP A 362 -21.58 -0.45 -7.27
N VAL A 363 -20.44 -0.66 -7.95
CA VAL A 363 -20.21 -0.19 -9.32
C VAL A 363 -21.19 -0.87 -10.28
N ALA A 364 -21.36 -2.19 -10.21
CA ALA A 364 -22.30 -2.91 -11.07
C ALA A 364 -23.75 -2.39 -10.93
N ARG A 365 -24.23 -2.20 -9.69
CA ARG A 365 -25.58 -1.65 -9.43
C ARG A 365 -25.74 -0.21 -9.92
N ALA A 366 -24.69 0.60 -9.79
CA ALA A 366 -24.67 1.96 -10.32
C ALA A 366 -24.76 1.97 -11.84
N VAL A 367 -24.00 1.10 -12.53
CA VAL A 367 -24.03 0.96 -13.98
C VAL A 367 -25.40 0.48 -14.48
N GLU A 368 -26.03 -0.48 -13.80
CA GLU A 368 -27.40 -0.92 -14.12
C GLU A 368 -28.41 0.22 -13.99
N ARG A 369 -28.30 1.04 -12.94
CA ARG A 369 -29.15 2.22 -12.73
C ARG A 369 -28.96 3.26 -13.82
N VAL A 370 -27.71 3.54 -14.21
CA VAL A 370 -27.39 4.48 -15.29
C VAL A 370 -27.98 4.00 -16.60
N ARG A 371 -27.82 2.72 -16.93
CA ARG A 371 -28.38 2.12 -18.15
C ARG A 371 -29.91 2.08 -18.16
N ALA A 372 -30.55 2.09 -17.00
CA ALA A 372 -32.00 2.13 -16.87
C ALA A 372 -32.59 3.55 -16.97
N ASP A 373 -31.77 4.61 -16.92
CA ASP A 373 -32.25 5.99 -17.10
C ASP A 373 -32.66 6.20 -18.57
N PRO A 374 -33.89 6.65 -18.86
CA PRO A 374 -34.39 6.79 -20.24
C PRO A 374 -33.63 7.83 -21.08
N ARG A 375 -32.80 8.68 -20.45
CA ARG A 375 -31.96 9.67 -21.14
C ARG A 375 -30.59 9.10 -21.52
N VAL A 376 -30.27 7.89 -21.07
CA VAL A 376 -29.03 7.18 -21.38
C VAL A 376 -29.30 6.13 -22.45
N ASP A 377 -28.43 6.07 -23.44
CA ASP A 377 -28.38 4.97 -24.39
C ASP A 377 -27.72 3.77 -23.72
N ALA A 378 -28.54 2.79 -23.35
CA ALA A 378 -28.12 1.62 -22.60
C ALA A 378 -27.11 0.73 -23.35
N ASP A 379 -26.93 0.91 -24.66
CA ASP A 379 -26.00 0.13 -25.49
C ASP A 379 -24.72 0.91 -25.88
N ARG A 380 -24.58 2.15 -25.39
CA ARG A 380 -23.40 2.99 -25.61
C ARG A 380 -22.89 3.57 -24.29
N VAL A 381 -22.25 2.71 -23.50
CA VAL A 381 -21.66 3.07 -22.21
C VAL A 381 -20.15 2.80 -22.19
N ALA A 382 -19.39 3.71 -21.60
CA ALA A 382 -17.99 3.52 -21.23
C ALA A 382 -17.81 3.54 -19.71
N LEU A 383 -16.86 2.75 -19.22
CA LEU A 383 -16.45 2.75 -17.79
C LEU A 383 -15.03 3.28 -17.69
N TRP A 384 -14.78 4.21 -16.77
CA TRP A 384 -13.47 4.87 -16.63
C TRP A 384 -12.98 4.77 -15.18
N PHE A 385 -11.92 4.00 -14.97
CA PHE A 385 -11.37 3.67 -13.65
C PHE A 385 -10.17 4.56 -13.29
N PHE A 386 -9.99 4.87 -12.02
CA PHE A 386 -8.89 5.71 -11.54
C PHE A 386 -8.11 4.98 -10.45
N SER A 387 -6.77 5.04 -10.46
CA SER A 387 -5.93 4.62 -9.33
C SER A 387 -6.32 3.22 -8.80
N GLY A 388 -6.54 3.07 -7.50
CA GLY A 388 -6.98 1.83 -6.86
C GLY A 388 -8.40 1.35 -7.18
N GLY A 389 -9.13 2.05 -8.05
CA GLY A 389 -10.35 1.56 -8.71
C GLY A 389 -10.04 0.65 -9.90
N GLY A 390 -8.80 0.69 -10.41
CA GLY A 390 -8.30 -0.17 -11.50
C GLY A 390 -8.59 -1.67 -11.30
N PRO A 391 -8.41 -2.28 -10.12
CA PRO A 391 -8.69 -3.70 -9.92
C PRO A 391 -10.16 -4.09 -10.14
N ILE A 392 -11.12 -3.18 -9.96
CA ILE A 392 -12.55 -3.41 -10.24
C ILE A 392 -12.80 -3.64 -11.73
N MET A 393 -11.92 -3.13 -12.60
CA MET A 393 -11.97 -3.33 -14.05
C MET A 393 -11.88 -4.81 -14.46
N ALA A 394 -11.29 -5.68 -13.63
CA ALA A 394 -11.05 -7.06 -13.98
C ALA A 394 -12.34 -7.83 -14.33
N ASP A 395 -13.44 -7.58 -13.62
CA ASP A 395 -14.73 -8.25 -13.88
C ASP A 395 -15.29 -7.87 -15.28
N TRP A 396 -15.04 -6.63 -15.73
CA TRP A 396 -15.47 -6.12 -17.03
C TRP A 396 -14.56 -6.58 -18.19
N LEU A 397 -13.27 -6.78 -17.91
CA LEU A 397 -12.33 -7.35 -18.88
C LEU A 397 -12.54 -8.84 -19.07
N ALA A 398 -12.79 -9.59 -17.99
CA ALA A 398 -12.92 -11.03 -18.07
C ALA A 398 -14.14 -11.46 -18.90
N ARG A 399 -15.24 -10.70 -18.84
CA ARG A 399 -16.49 -10.96 -19.59
C ARG A 399 -17.15 -9.63 -20.00
N PRO A 400 -16.64 -8.96 -21.03
CA PRO A 400 -17.19 -7.68 -21.49
C PRO A 400 -18.65 -7.84 -21.93
N PRO A 401 -19.59 -7.07 -21.36
CA PRO A 401 -20.95 -7.10 -21.83
C PRO A 401 -21.05 -6.35 -23.18
N ARG A 402 -21.96 -6.79 -24.06
CA ARG A 402 -22.09 -6.23 -25.43
C ARG A 402 -22.38 -4.74 -25.50
N TRP A 403 -22.99 -4.18 -24.45
CA TRP A 403 -23.30 -2.75 -24.37
C TRP A 403 -22.08 -1.89 -23.99
N LEU A 404 -21.02 -2.49 -23.45
CA LEU A 404 -19.82 -1.78 -23.04
C LEU A 404 -18.97 -1.49 -24.27
N ARG A 405 -18.84 -0.20 -24.61
CA ARG A 405 -18.14 0.24 -25.82
C ARG A 405 -16.69 0.63 -25.58
N CYS A 406 -16.34 0.93 -24.34
CA CYS A 406 -14.97 1.27 -23.97
C CYS A 406 -14.74 1.07 -22.47
N ALA A 407 -13.56 0.58 -22.08
CA ALA A 407 -13.06 0.74 -20.73
C ALA A 407 -11.79 1.61 -20.73
N ALA A 408 -11.75 2.61 -19.86
CA ALA A 408 -10.64 3.54 -19.75
C ALA A 408 -10.06 3.52 -18.34
N ALA A 409 -8.79 3.92 -18.21
CA ALA A 409 -8.12 3.92 -16.92
C ALA A 409 -7.07 5.03 -16.80
N ASN A 410 -7.11 5.80 -15.70
CA ASN A 410 -6.10 6.81 -15.37
C ASN A 410 -5.20 6.34 -14.23
N TYR A 411 -3.88 6.36 -14.49
CA TYR A 411 -2.83 5.93 -13.53
C TYR A 411 -3.26 4.72 -12.70
N PRO A 412 -3.77 3.64 -13.33
CA PRO A 412 -4.45 2.60 -12.60
C PRO A 412 -3.49 1.65 -11.89
N ILE A 413 -3.96 1.08 -10.78
CA ILE A 413 -3.38 -0.14 -10.23
C ILE A 413 -4.00 -1.32 -10.99
N LEU A 414 -3.20 -2.05 -11.77
CA LEU A 414 -3.70 -3.12 -12.68
C LEU A 414 -3.37 -4.55 -12.22
N ALA A 415 -2.69 -4.66 -11.08
CA ALA A 415 -2.50 -5.88 -10.33
C ALA A 415 -2.45 -5.53 -8.83
N PRO A 416 -2.89 -6.42 -7.93
CA PRO A 416 -2.75 -6.20 -6.49
C PRO A 416 -1.29 -5.91 -6.13
N LEU A 417 -1.06 -4.83 -5.38
CA LEU A 417 0.29 -4.51 -4.91
C LEU A 417 0.77 -5.57 -3.92
N PRO A 418 2.09 -5.84 -3.82
CA PRO A 418 2.64 -6.86 -2.92
C PRO A 418 2.17 -6.67 -1.46
N SER A 419 2.21 -5.41 -0.98
CA SER A 419 1.79 -5.00 0.36
C SER A 419 0.31 -5.20 0.66
N TRP A 420 -0.53 -5.56 -0.32
CA TRP A 420 -1.97 -5.80 -0.10
C TRP A 420 -2.28 -7.26 0.25
N GLY A 421 -1.32 -8.18 0.06
CA GLY A 421 -1.54 -9.60 0.37
C GLY A 421 -2.66 -10.25 -0.45
N ALA A 422 -2.93 -9.74 -1.66
CA ALA A 422 -4.07 -10.11 -2.49
C ALA A 422 -3.67 -10.71 -3.85
N ALA A 423 -2.47 -11.27 -3.99
CA ALA A 423 -1.94 -11.80 -5.25
C ALA A 423 -2.80 -12.92 -5.89
N GLY A 424 -3.58 -13.64 -5.08
CA GLY A 424 -4.53 -14.67 -5.54
C GLY A 424 -5.93 -14.15 -5.90
N SER A 425 -6.19 -12.85 -5.75
CA SER A 425 -7.50 -12.24 -6.00
C SER A 425 -7.88 -12.26 -7.48
N ARG A 426 -9.20 -12.33 -7.78
CA ARG A 426 -9.71 -12.13 -9.15
C ARG A 426 -9.66 -10.67 -9.61
N PHE A 427 -9.50 -9.72 -8.68
CA PHE A 427 -9.33 -8.30 -8.96
C PHE A 427 -7.94 -8.02 -9.51
N HIS A 428 -7.66 -8.58 -10.68
CA HIS A 428 -6.34 -8.59 -11.30
C HIS A 428 -6.47 -8.32 -12.80
N PRO A 429 -6.64 -7.06 -13.22
CA PRO A 429 -6.81 -6.67 -14.62
C PRO A 429 -5.81 -7.28 -15.60
N VAL A 430 -4.52 -7.38 -15.23
CA VAL A 430 -3.52 -8.08 -16.09
C VAL A 430 -3.98 -9.51 -16.42
N ARG A 431 -4.40 -10.32 -15.44
CA ARG A 431 -4.85 -11.70 -15.70
C ARG A 431 -6.17 -11.75 -16.47
N ALA A 432 -7.06 -10.80 -16.22
CA ALA A 432 -8.37 -10.73 -16.85
C ALA A 432 -8.33 -10.25 -18.31
N LEU A 433 -7.26 -9.56 -18.72
CA LEU A 433 -7.16 -8.88 -20.01
C LEU A 433 -7.35 -9.81 -21.21
N SER A 434 -6.90 -11.05 -21.13
CA SER A 434 -7.10 -12.05 -22.19
C SER A 434 -8.58 -12.35 -22.49
N GLY A 435 -9.50 -12.05 -21.55
CA GLY A 435 -10.94 -12.15 -21.75
C GLY A 435 -11.58 -10.95 -22.44
N ALA A 436 -10.83 -9.86 -22.65
CA ALA A 436 -11.39 -8.60 -23.15
C ALA A 436 -11.84 -8.65 -24.61
N GLY A 437 -11.31 -9.60 -25.39
CA GLY A 437 -11.65 -9.76 -26.80
C GLY A 437 -11.42 -8.47 -27.58
N GLU A 438 -12.48 -7.96 -28.22
CA GLU A 438 -12.45 -6.73 -29.03
C GLU A 438 -12.84 -5.47 -28.25
N LEU A 439 -13.01 -5.55 -26.91
CA LEU A 439 -13.35 -4.37 -26.11
C LEU A 439 -12.23 -3.31 -26.24
N PRO A 440 -12.53 -2.09 -26.74
CA PRO A 440 -11.53 -1.05 -26.86
C PRO A 440 -11.14 -0.45 -25.49
N LEU A 441 -9.84 -0.26 -25.29
CA LEU A 441 -9.27 0.24 -24.04
C LEU A 441 -8.53 1.56 -24.24
N VAL A 442 -8.66 2.49 -23.28
CA VAL A 442 -7.87 3.74 -23.23
C VAL A 442 -7.10 3.80 -21.92
N LEU A 443 -5.76 3.77 -21.99
CA LEU A 443 -4.89 3.76 -20.82
C LEU A 443 -4.11 5.07 -20.73
N VAL A 444 -4.37 5.86 -19.69
CA VAL A 444 -3.65 7.10 -19.39
C VAL A 444 -2.55 6.84 -18.38
N ARG A 445 -1.28 7.00 -18.79
CA ARG A 445 -0.10 6.71 -17.97
C ARG A 445 0.53 7.98 -17.42
N ALA A 446 0.81 7.99 -16.12
CA ALA A 446 1.67 8.97 -15.48
C ALA A 446 3.14 8.59 -15.76
N GLY A 447 3.95 9.50 -16.29
CA GLY A 447 5.36 9.23 -16.58
C GLY A 447 6.26 9.31 -15.34
N ARG A 448 5.81 10.01 -14.29
CA ARG A 448 6.44 10.07 -12.96
C ARG A 448 5.63 9.30 -11.93
N GLU A 449 5.24 8.08 -12.28
CA GLU A 449 4.42 7.21 -11.45
C GLU A 449 5.21 6.58 -10.29
N VAL A 450 4.50 6.21 -9.22
CA VAL A 450 5.03 5.39 -8.14
C VAL A 450 5.48 4.04 -8.71
N ALA A 451 6.73 3.65 -8.43
CA ALA A 451 7.37 2.48 -9.06
C ALA A 451 6.53 1.19 -8.98
N GLU A 452 5.87 0.94 -7.85
CA GLU A 452 5.01 -0.23 -7.67
C GLU A 452 3.80 -0.22 -8.61
N ILE A 453 3.16 0.94 -8.80
CA ILE A 453 2.01 1.10 -9.70
C ILE A 453 2.48 1.00 -11.15
N ALA A 454 3.59 1.66 -11.49
CA ALA A 454 4.20 1.61 -12.81
C ALA A 454 4.48 0.16 -13.25
N ALA A 455 5.01 -0.68 -12.35
CA ALA A 455 5.23 -2.10 -12.63
C ALA A 455 3.95 -2.85 -12.99
N THR A 456 2.80 -2.52 -12.37
CA THR A 456 1.51 -3.14 -12.74
C THR A 456 1.02 -2.69 -14.12
N VAL A 457 1.31 -1.44 -14.49
CA VAL A 457 0.98 -0.87 -15.80
C VAL A 457 1.84 -1.50 -16.89
N ASP A 458 3.15 -1.65 -16.66
CA ASP A 458 4.05 -2.32 -17.59
C ASP A 458 3.65 -3.77 -17.83
N ALA A 459 3.30 -4.51 -16.77
CA ALA A 459 2.78 -5.86 -16.88
C ALA A 459 1.48 -5.93 -17.71
N PHE A 460 0.58 -4.96 -17.55
CA PHE A 460 -0.65 -4.88 -18.33
C PHE A 460 -0.38 -4.58 -19.81
N VAL A 461 0.53 -3.66 -20.12
CA VAL A 461 0.92 -3.34 -21.50
C VAL A 461 1.59 -4.53 -22.18
N ALA A 462 2.45 -5.25 -21.46
CA ALA A 462 3.06 -6.48 -21.97
C ALA A 462 2.00 -7.57 -22.25
N GLU A 463 1.04 -7.74 -21.36
CA GLU A 463 -0.07 -8.69 -21.56
C GLU A 463 -0.99 -8.27 -22.71
N ALA A 464 -1.28 -6.96 -22.85
CA ALA A 464 -2.07 -6.42 -23.96
C ALA A 464 -1.45 -6.76 -25.31
N ALA A 465 -0.12 -6.61 -25.42
CA ALA A 465 0.62 -7.02 -26.61
C ALA A 465 0.56 -8.53 -26.84
N ARG A 466 0.68 -9.33 -25.77
CA ARG A 466 0.62 -10.79 -25.83
C ARG A 466 -0.73 -11.32 -26.32
N CYS A 467 -1.84 -10.72 -25.88
CA CYS A 467 -3.19 -11.14 -26.25
C CYS A 467 -3.80 -10.30 -27.39
N ALA A 468 -3.04 -9.37 -27.99
CA ALA A 468 -3.49 -8.45 -29.03
C ALA A 468 -4.75 -7.64 -28.64
N ALA A 469 -4.83 -7.18 -27.39
CA ALA A 469 -5.91 -6.32 -26.94
C ALA A 469 -5.85 -4.94 -27.61
N ASP A 470 -7.01 -4.36 -27.94
CA ASP A 470 -7.13 -3.01 -28.48
C ASP A 470 -6.90 -1.97 -27.36
N VAL A 471 -5.65 -1.54 -27.17
CA VAL A 471 -5.26 -0.54 -26.16
C VAL A 471 -4.69 0.69 -26.82
N GLU A 472 -5.37 1.83 -26.65
CA GLU A 472 -4.83 3.15 -26.94
C GLU A 472 -4.17 3.74 -25.70
N ILE A 473 -2.86 4.04 -25.81
CA ILE A 473 -2.08 4.63 -24.72
C ILE A 473 -2.01 6.17 -24.88
N VAL A 474 -2.30 6.88 -23.78
CA VAL A 474 -2.13 8.32 -23.65
C VAL A 474 -1.13 8.61 -22.54
N ASP A 475 0.06 9.06 -22.91
CA ASP A 475 1.13 9.35 -21.95
C ASP A 475 1.05 10.78 -21.39
N VAL A 476 1.33 10.90 -20.10
CA VAL A 476 1.52 12.17 -19.39
C VAL A 476 2.94 12.18 -18.82
N PRO A 477 3.97 12.53 -19.63
CA PRO A 477 5.38 12.28 -19.27
C PRO A 477 5.81 12.86 -17.92
N GLU A 478 5.36 14.09 -17.60
CA GLU A 478 5.68 14.76 -16.34
C GLU A 478 4.62 14.55 -15.25
N GLY A 479 3.54 13.83 -15.56
CA GLY A 479 2.44 13.62 -14.63
C GLY A 479 2.81 12.65 -13.52
N ARG A 480 2.47 13.01 -12.28
CA ARG A 480 2.48 12.11 -11.12
C ARG A 480 1.13 11.40 -10.94
N HIS A 481 1.05 10.51 -9.96
CA HIS A 481 -0.20 9.89 -9.57
C HIS A 481 -1.27 10.94 -9.19
N GLY A 482 -2.38 11.02 -9.91
CA GLY A 482 -3.38 12.08 -9.71
C GLY A 482 -2.99 13.46 -10.28
N PHE A 483 -2.21 13.46 -11.36
CA PHE A 483 -1.67 14.65 -12.03
C PHE A 483 -2.72 15.74 -12.33
N GLU A 484 -4.01 15.42 -12.46
CA GLU A 484 -5.08 16.38 -12.81
C GLU A 484 -5.23 17.50 -11.78
N THR A 485 -4.73 17.27 -10.57
CA THR A 485 -4.80 18.23 -9.45
C THR A 485 -3.42 18.59 -8.90
N LEU A 486 -2.42 17.74 -9.14
CA LEU A 486 -1.04 17.95 -8.70
C LEU A 486 -0.20 18.71 -9.70
N ASP A 487 -0.38 18.44 -11.00
CA ASP A 487 0.49 18.88 -12.09
C ASP A 487 -0.33 19.49 -13.24
N PRO A 488 -0.97 20.68 -13.05
CA PRO A 488 -1.81 21.31 -14.05
C PRO A 488 -0.98 21.98 -15.17
N THR A 489 -0.14 21.18 -15.82
CA THR A 489 0.70 21.54 -16.96
C THR A 489 -0.10 21.49 -18.26
N ASP A 490 0.35 22.19 -19.30
CA ASP A 490 -0.32 22.14 -20.61
C ASP A 490 -0.26 20.75 -21.25
N ALA A 491 0.82 20.00 -21.02
CA ALA A 491 0.94 18.61 -21.45
C ALA A 491 -0.12 17.71 -20.79
N ALA A 492 -0.34 17.87 -19.47
CA ALA A 492 -1.40 17.17 -18.76
C ALA A 492 -2.79 17.55 -19.28
N ARG A 493 -3.04 18.84 -19.54
CA ARG A 493 -4.32 19.31 -20.13
C ARG A 493 -4.59 18.66 -21.47
N GLU A 494 -3.57 18.59 -22.32
CA GLU A 494 -3.70 17.99 -23.64
C GLU A 494 -3.94 16.48 -23.57
N ALA A 495 -3.22 15.78 -22.69
CA ALA A 495 -3.45 14.35 -22.47
C ALA A 495 -4.88 14.06 -21.99
N VAL A 496 -5.44 14.88 -21.08
CA VAL A 496 -6.84 14.73 -20.64
C VAL A 496 -7.80 14.93 -21.80
N ARG A 497 -7.61 15.95 -22.64
CA ARG A 497 -8.45 16.18 -23.84
C ARG A 497 -8.37 15.02 -24.81
N ARG A 498 -7.15 14.51 -25.08
CA ARG A 498 -6.94 13.36 -25.96
C ARG A 498 -7.62 12.10 -25.43
N ALA A 499 -7.46 11.80 -24.15
CA ALA A 499 -8.10 10.64 -23.52
C ALA A 499 -9.64 10.73 -23.60
N VAL A 500 -10.22 11.91 -23.29
CA VAL A 500 -11.66 12.13 -23.42
C VAL A 500 -12.13 11.96 -24.86
N GLY A 501 -11.41 12.55 -25.82
CA GLY A 501 -11.71 12.39 -27.25
C GLY A 501 -11.69 10.92 -27.69
N ALA A 502 -10.68 10.16 -27.24
CA ALA A 502 -10.54 8.74 -27.55
C ALA A 502 -11.68 7.89 -26.99
N VAL A 503 -12.13 8.16 -25.76
CA VAL A 503 -13.28 7.47 -25.14
C VAL A 503 -14.58 7.84 -25.86
N LEU A 504 -14.82 9.12 -26.11
CA LEU A 504 -16.04 9.59 -26.77
C LEU A 504 -16.16 9.11 -28.22
N ALA A 505 -15.04 8.97 -28.95
CA ALA A 505 -15.03 8.42 -30.30
C ALA A 505 -15.60 7.00 -30.36
N ARG A 506 -15.30 6.18 -29.34
CA ARG A 506 -15.79 4.78 -29.21
C ARG A 506 -17.28 4.69 -28.86
N LEU A 507 -17.90 5.80 -28.44
CA LEU A 507 -19.33 5.89 -28.12
C LEU A 507 -20.18 6.44 -29.29
N ARG A 508 -19.57 6.80 -30.42
CA ARG A 508 -20.27 7.34 -31.60
C ARG A 508 -20.71 6.26 -32.60
N GLY A 509 -20.17 5.05 -32.48
CA GLY A 509 -20.41 3.91 -33.38
C GLY A 509 -21.53 2.98 -32.96
#